data_AF-A0A1I8CKG5-F1
#
_entry.id   AF-A0A1I8CKG5-F1
#
_cell.length_a   1.000
_cell.length_b   1.000
_cell.length_c   1.000
_cell.angle_alpha   90.00
_cell.angle_beta   90.00
_cell.angle_gamma   90.00
#
_symmetry.space_group_name_H-M   'P 1'
#
loop_
_entity.id
_entity.type
_entity.pdbx_description
1 polymer ?
#
loop_
_entity_poly.entity_id
_entity_poly.type
_entity_poly.pdbx_seq_one_letter_code
_entity_poly.pdbx_strand_id
1 'polypeptide(L)'
;MELVKEEDNGEDIEDNVFQYIKSLNINTKQYFEAFSDNATRKLPVNAEGLISLFPTRPKYNSQKKGLVLLGQIQSSIFESNLSNLSNLQSQIKNLETIYKEIPRHKLTPKLHVLLDHTIGELKRNGVLNLFSEQGGEGQHSLIKKES
;
A
#
# COMPACT_ATOMS: atom_id res chain seq x y z
N MET A 1 12.02 21.89 -32.92
CA MET A 1 11.50 21.13 -31.77
C MET A 1 12.20 19.79 -31.81
N GLU A 2 13.34 19.69 -31.15
CA GLU A 2 14.11 18.44 -31.12
C GLU A 2 13.34 17.44 -30.27
N LEU A 3 13.05 16.28 -30.86
CA LEU A 3 12.61 15.11 -30.13
C LEU A 3 13.79 14.68 -29.27
N VAL A 4 13.79 15.07 -28.00
CA VAL A 4 14.64 14.47 -26.99
C VAL A 4 14.33 12.97 -27.01
N LYS A 5 15.26 12.18 -27.54
CA LYS A 5 15.24 10.74 -27.35
C LYS A 5 15.29 10.53 -25.85
N GLU A 6 14.21 10.04 -25.25
CA GLU A 6 14.28 9.46 -23.91
C GLU A 6 15.28 8.30 -24.05
N GLU A 7 16.50 8.49 -23.56
CA GLU A 7 17.47 7.40 -23.44
C GLU A 7 16.83 6.34 -22.54
N ASP A 8 16.64 5.16 -23.13
CA ASP A 8 16.00 4.02 -22.50
C ASP A 8 16.98 3.40 -21.50
N ASN A 9 17.08 4.00 -20.32
CA ASN A 9 17.80 3.47 -19.16
C ASN A 9 17.00 2.37 -18.45
N GLY A 10 16.24 1.56 -19.19
CA GLY A 10 15.31 0.56 -18.66
C GLY A 10 15.99 -0.52 -17.82
N GLU A 11 17.19 -0.97 -18.22
CA GLU A 11 18.00 -1.96 -17.49
C GLU A 11 18.44 -1.43 -16.11
N ASP A 12 18.90 -0.18 -16.03
CA ASP A 12 19.32 0.43 -14.76
C ASP A 12 18.15 0.60 -13.77
N ILE A 13 16.94 0.90 -14.25
CA ILE A 13 15.78 1.09 -13.38
C ILE A 13 15.30 -0.24 -12.80
N GLU A 14 15.27 -1.30 -13.60
CA GLU A 14 14.84 -2.63 -13.14
C GLU A 14 15.77 -3.13 -12.04
N ASP A 15 17.09 -3.07 -12.25
CA ASP A 15 18.07 -3.48 -11.25
C ASP A 15 17.96 -2.64 -9.97
N ASN A 16 17.82 -1.31 -10.09
CA ASN A 16 17.64 -0.44 -8.93
C ASN A 16 16.36 -0.77 -8.13
N VAL A 17 15.25 -1.08 -8.81
CA VAL A 17 14.01 -1.52 -8.17
C VAL A 17 14.21 -2.86 -7.47
N PHE A 18 14.86 -3.83 -8.11
CA PHE A 18 15.14 -5.14 -7.50
C PHE A 18 16.04 -5.03 -6.27
N GLN A 19 17.11 -4.23 -6.33
CA GLN A 19 17.98 -3.99 -5.19
C GLN A 19 17.25 -3.28 -4.05
N TYR A 20 16.39 -2.31 -4.38
CA TYR A 20 15.56 -1.64 -3.38
C TYR A 20 14.62 -2.62 -2.68
N ILE A 21 13.88 -3.45 -3.42
CA ILE A 21 12.98 -4.46 -2.84
C ILE A 21 13.77 -5.44 -1.94
N LYS A 22 14.96 -5.89 -2.37
CA LYS A 22 15.83 -6.74 -1.55
C LYS A 22 16.27 -6.05 -0.27
N SER A 23 16.61 -4.75 -0.32
CA SER A 23 17.02 -3.97 0.86
C SER A 23 15.95 -3.91 1.95
N LEU A 24 14.68 -4.10 1.59
CA LEU A 24 13.56 -4.18 2.53
C LEU A 24 13.41 -5.59 3.18
N ASN A 25 14.34 -6.50 2.92
CA ASN A 25 14.26 -7.91 3.33
C ASN A 25 12.95 -8.57 2.83
N ILE A 26 12.62 -8.32 1.56
CA ILE A 26 11.51 -8.96 0.86
C ILE A 26 12.08 -10.08 -0.01
N ASN A 27 11.55 -11.29 0.15
CA ASN A 27 11.86 -12.39 -0.77
C ASN A 27 11.14 -12.13 -2.10
N THR A 28 11.89 -11.68 -3.11
CA THR A 28 11.36 -11.29 -4.42
C THR A 28 10.66 -12.46 -5.12
N LYS A 29 11.20 -13.68 -5.03
CA LYS A 29 10.58 -14.87 -5.61
C LYS A 29 9.19 -15.13 -5.03
N GLN A 30 9.06 -15.14 -3.70
CA GLN A 30 7.77 -15.31 -3.03
C GLN A 30 6.80 -14.15 -3.26
N TYR A 31 7.33 -12.93 -3.41
CA TYR A 31 6.49 -11.77 -3.71
C TYR A 31 5.81 -11.89 -5.07
N PHE A 32 6.57 -12.22 -6.13
CA PHE A 32 6.02 -12.34 -7.48
C PHE A 32 5.16 -13.60 -7.68
N GLU A 33 5.44 -14.68 -6.96
CA GLU A 33 4.68 -15.94 -7.07
C GLU A 33 3.38 -15.91 -6.26
N ALA A 34 3.33 -15.22 -5.12
CA ALA A 34 2.23 -15.37 -4.16
C ALA A 34 1.77 -14.09 -3.46
N PHE A 35 2.28 -12.91 -3.84
CA PHE A 35 1.98 -11.63 -3.18
C PHE A 35 2.14 -11.70 -1.65
N SER A 36 3.33 -12.14 -1.20
CA SER A 36 3.60 -12.40 0.22
C SER A 36 3.20 -11.23 1.14
N ASP A 37 2.62 -11.53 2.30
CA ASP A 37 2.20 -10.51 3.29
C ASP A 37 3.34 -9.63 3.75
N ASN A 38 4.55 -10.18 3.88
CA ASN A 38 5.74 -9.41 4.23
C ASN A 38 6.01 -8.29 3.21
N ALA A 39 5.87 -8.59 1.91
CA ALA A 39 5.99 -7.58 0.86
C ALA A 39 4.82 -6.59 0.89
N THR A 40 3.59 -7.08 1.05
CA THR A 40 2.37 -6.25 1.11
C THR A 40 2.35 -5.34 2.35
N ARG A 41 3.07 -5.68 3.42
CA ARG A 41 3.31 -4.80 4.59
C ARG A 41 4.39 -3.75 4.34
N LYS A 42 5.45 -4.10 3.63
CA LYS A 42 6.64 -3.24 3.53
C LYS A 42 6.61 -2.32 2.31
N LEU A 43 6.16 -2.79 1.15
CA LEU A 43 6.21 -2.00 -0.09
C LEU A 43 5.35 -0.74 -0.03
N PRO A 44 4.09 -0.78 0.42
CA PRO A 44 3.28 0.44 0.46
C PRO A 44 3.84 1.45 1.46
N VAL A 45 4.29 1.00 2.63
CA VAL A 45 4.90 1.86 3.67
C VAL A 45 6.18 2.52 3.18
N ASN A 46 6.91 1.87 2.27
CA ASN A 46 8.13 2.37 1.65
C ASN A 46 7.91 2.88 0.21
N ALA A 47 6.66 3.20 -0.16
CA ALA A 47 6.32 3.57 -1.54
C ALA A 47 7.08 4.82 -2.01
N GLU A 48 7.39 5.76 -1.12
CA GLU A 48 8.13 6.97 -1.48
C GLU A 48 9.53 6.66 -2.01
N GLY A 49 10.27 5.77 -1.33
CA GLY A 49 11.61 5.35 -1.78
C GLY A 49 11.57 4.48 -3.03
N LEU A 50 10.50 3.71 -3.26
CA LEU A 50 10.30 3.00 -4.52
C LEU A 50 10.01 3.97 -5.67
N ILE A 51 9.15 4.97 -5.43
CA ILE A 51 8.70 5.94 -6.44
C ILE A 51 9.84 6.88 -6.87
N SER A 52 10.80 7.15 -5.99
CA SER A 52 11.96 8.01 -6.29
C SER A 52 12.94 7.38 -7.28
N LEU A 53 12.89 6.06 -7.48
CA LEU A 53 13.69 5.34 -8.49
C LEU A 53 13.20 5.60 -9.92
N PHE A 54 11.94 6.01 -10.08
CA PHE A 54 11.36 6.26 -11.38
C PHE A 54 11.52 7.73 -11.79
N PRO A 55 11.75 8.02 -13.08
CA PRO A 55 11.86 9.39 -13.56
C PRO A 55 10.61 10.22 -13.21
N THR A 56 10.85 11.51 -12.94
CA THR A 56 9.78 12.45 -12.62
C THR A 56 8.91 12.68 -13.85
N ARG A 57 7.67 12.22 -13.76
CA ARG A 57 6.65 12.39 -14.81
C ARG A 57 5.44 13.08 -14.18
N PRO A 58 5.26 14.41 -14.37
CA PRO A 58 4.21 15.18 -13.70
C PRO A 58 2.80 14.63 -13.89
N LYS A 59 2.53 13.99 -15.04
CA LYS A 59 1.26 13.30 -15.33
C LYS A 59 0.90 12.18 -14.35
N TYR A 60 1.87 11.66 -13.58
CA TYR A 60 1.66 10.60 -12.58
C TYR A 60 1.71 11.11 -11.13
N ASN A 61 1.80 12.43 -10.90
CA ASN A 61 1.97 12.98 -9.55
C ASN A 61 0.82 12.60 -8.61
N SER A 62 -0.43 12.58 -9.10
CA SER A 62 -1.59 12.21 -8.29
C SER A 62 -1.56 10.74 -7.89
N GLN A 63 -1.19 9.84 -8.80
CA GLN A 63 -1.05 8.40 -8.55
C GLN A 63 0.08 8.12 -7.57
N LYS A 64 1.23 8.80 -7.74
CA LYS A 64 2.37 8.72 -6.81
C LYS A 64 1.95 9.15 -5.40
N LYS A 65 1.25 10.28 -5.27
CA LYS A 65 0.69 10.74 -3.98
C LYS A 65 -0.30 9.73 -3.39
N GLY A 66 -1.15 9.13 -4.22
CA GLY A 66 -2.11 8.11 -3.79
C GLY A 66 -1.43 6.88 -3.20
N LEU A 67 -0.36 6.39 -3.84
CA LEU A 67 0.41 5.25 -3.34
C LEU A 67 1.10 5.53 -2.00
N VAL A 68 1.68 6.73 -1.83
CA VAL A 68 2.28 7.14 -0.56
C VAL A 68 1.22 7.22 0.55
N LEU A 69 0.06 7.82 0.24
CA LEU A 69 -1.06 7.91 1.19
C LEU A 69 -1.58 6.52 1.60
N LEU A 70 -1.66 5.57 0.66
CA LEU A 70 -2.04 4.18 0.97
C LEU A 70 -1.07 3.55 1.99
N GLY A 71 0.24 3.76 1.84
CA GLY A 71 1.24 3.32 2.80
C GLY A 71 1.06 3.91 4.19
N GLN A 72 0.83 5.22 4.25
CA GLN A 72 0.60 5.93 5.52
C GLN A 72 -0.67 5.45 6.22
N ILE A 73 -1.75 5.25 5.45
CA ILE A 73 -3.02 4.73 5.97
C ILE A 73 -2.84 3.31 6.48
N GLN A 74 -2.12 2.45 5.75
CA GLN A 74 -1.85 1.08 6.19
C GLN A 74 -1.15 1.03 7.55
N SER A 75 -0.11 1.83 7.76
CA SER A 75 0.54 1.95 9.07
C SER A 75 -0.43 2.44 10.14
N SER A 76 -1.23 3.45 9.80
CA SER A 76 -2.16 4.09 10.73
C SER A 76 -3.28 3.15 11.19
N ILE A 77 -3.77 2.26 10.32
CA ILE A 77 -4.86 1.31 10.63
C ILE A 77 -4.54 0.42 11.82
N PHE A 78 -3.29 -0.04 11.96
CA PHE A 78 -2.89 -0.93 13.06
C PHE A 78 -2.86 -0.24 14.43
N GLU A 79 -2.69 1.07 14.44
CA GLU A 79 -2.61 1.90 15.65
C GLU A 79 -3.91 2.69 15.90
N SER A 80 -4.88 2.56 14.99
CA SER A 80 -6.10 3.37 15.00
C SER A 80 -7.08 2.93 16.08
N ASN A 81 -7.54 3.92 16.84
CA ASN A 81 -8.56 3.82 17.87
C ASN A 81 -9.38 5.13 17.94
N LEU A 82 -10.32 5.24 18.88
CA LEU A 82 -11.18 6.42 18.97
C LEU A 82 -10.41 7.73 19.27
N SER A 83 -9.24 7.67 19.92
CA SER A 83 -8.43 8.85 20.27
C SER A 83 -7.70 9.48 19.08
N ASN A 84 -7.38 8.70 18.04
CA ASN A 84 -6.67 9.16 16.84
C ASN A 84 -7.50 9.05 15.56
N LEU A 85 -8.82 8.85 15.70
CA LEU A 85 -9.82 8.79 14.62
C LEU A 85 -9.68 9.94 13.60
N SER A 86 -9.47 11.16 14.09
CA SER A 86 -9.39 12.36 13.24
C SER A 86 -8.22 12.31 12.25
N ASN A 87 -7.09 11.71 12.65
CA ASN A 87 -5.93 11.53 11.80
C ASN A 87 -6.26 10.57 10.65
N LEU A 88 -6.76 9.38 10.97
CA LEU A 88 -7.13 8.39 9.96
C LEU A 88 -8.22 8.93 9.02
N GLN A 89 -9.21 9.64 9.55
CA GLN A 89 -10.27 10.26 8.75
C GLN A 89 -9.72 11.31 7.78
N SER A 90 -8.76 12.13 8.21
CA SER A 90 -8.09 13.11 7.35
C SER A 90 -7.32 12.43 6.21
N GLN A 91 -6.55 11.38 6.53
CA GLN A 91 -5.81 10.62 5.52
C GLN A 91 -6.73 9.97 4.48
N ILE A 92 -7.85 9.36 4.92
CA ILE A 92 -8.83 8.73 4.01
C ILE A 92 -9.50 9.78 3.12
N LYS A 93 -9.84 10.97 3.64
CA LYS A 93 -10.39 12.07 2.82
C LYS A 93 -9.40 12.57 1.77
N ASN A 94 -8.12 12.64 2.11
CA ASN A 94 -7.08 13.01 1.15
C ASN A 94 -6.96 11.96 0.05
N LEU A 95 -7.02 10.68 0.42
CA LEU A 95 -7.03 9.57 -0.54
C LEU A 95 -8.27 9.63 -1.44
N GLU A 96 -9.45 9.86 -0.88
CA GLU A 96 -10.70 10.01 -1.63
C GLU A 96 -10.62 11.14 -2.66
N THR A 97 -10.00 12.26 -2.32
CA THR A 97 -9.81 13.40 -3.23
C THR A 97 -8.99 13.03 -4.47
N ILE A 98 -8.05 12.09 -4.34
CA ILE A 98 -7.24 11.56 -5.45
C ILE A 98 -8.06 10.61 -6.33
N TYR A 99 -8.90 9.78 -5.72
CA TYR A 99 -9.68 8.76 -6.41
C TYR A 99 -11.10 9.19 -6.80
N LYS A 100 -11.49 10.44 -6.53
CA LYS A 100 -12.84 10.97 -6.79
C LYS A 100 -13.30 10.83 -8.24
N GLU A 101 -12.35 10.81 -9.17
CA GLU A 101 -12.62 10.71 -10.62
C GLU A 101 -12.87 9.28 -11.07
N ILE A 102 -12.56 8.28 -10.22
CA ILE A 102 -12.84 6.88 -10.49
C ILE A 102 -14.26 6.56 -10.00
N PRO A 103 -15.19 6.16 -10.88
CA PRO A 103 -16.52 5.73 -10.47
C PRO A 103 -16.43 4.60 -9.43
N ARG A 104 -17.28 4.63 -8.39
CA ARG A 104 -17.23 3.66 -7.28
C ARG A 104 -17.29 2.20 -7.75
N HIS A 105 -18.09 1.90 -8.78
CA HIS A 105 -18.18 0.55 -9.36
C HIS A 105 -16.91 0.07 -10.06
N LYS A 106 -15.94 0.96 -10.31
CA LYS A 106 -14.61 0.64 -10.87
C LYS A 106 -13.53 0.54 -9.78
N LEU A 107 -13.85 0.85 -8.53
CA LEU A 107 -12.94 0.64 -7.41
C LEU A 107 -12.92 -0.85 -7.06
N THR A 108 -11.76 -1.33 -6.63
CA THR A 108 -11.69 -2.69 -6.06
C THR A 108 -12.52 -2.73 -4.77
N PRO A 109 -13.11 -3.88 -4.40
CA PRO A 109 -13.89 -4.00 -3.17
C PRO A 109 -13.12 -3.53 -1.92
N LYS A 110 -11.83 -3.86 -1.82
CA LYS A 110 -10.97 -3.43 -0.71
C LYS A 110 -10.78 -1.91 -0.65
N LEU A 111 -10.62 -1.26 -1.81
CA LEU A 111 -10.49 0.20 -1.86
C LEU A 111 -11.82 0.89 -1.53
N HIS A 112 -12.95 0.34 -1.98
CA HIS A 112 -14.28 0.84 -1.60
C HIS A 112 -14.48 0.74 -0.07
N VAL A 113 -14.17 -0.40 0.54
CA VAL A 113 -14.21 -0.57 2.00
C VAL A 113 -13.31 0.43 2.72
N LEU A 114 -12.10 0.62 2.21
CA LEU A 114 -11.15 1.57 2.78
C LEU A 114 -11.74 2.98 2.83
N LEU A 115 -12.32 3.44 1.72
CA LEU A 115 -12.81 4.82 1.58
C LEU A 115 -14.14 5.04 2.31
N ASP A 116 -15.08 4.11 2.19
CA ASP A 116 -16.48 4.37 2.54
C ASP A 116 -16.88 3.76 3.90
N HIS A 117 -16.20 2.71 4.37
CA HIS A 117 -16.62 1.94 5.55
C HIS A 117 -15.67 2.03 6.75
N THR A 118 -14.37 2.24 6.54
CA THR A 118 -13.33 2.21 7.61
C THR A 118 -13.66 3.06 8.82
N ILE A 119 -14.08 4.32 8.62
CA ILE A 119 -14.39 5.22 9.74
C ILE A 119 -15.65 4.80 10.49
N GLY A 120 -16.64 4.24 9.78
CA GLY A 120 -17.84 3.68 10.39
C GLY A 120 -17.51 2.48 11.27
N GLU A 121 -16.68 1.57 10.77
CA GLU A 121 -16.22 0.40 11.51
C GLU A 121 -15.38 0.75 12.73
N LEU A 122 -14.45 1.71 12.60
CA LEU A 122 -13.65 2.18 13.73
C LEU A 122 -14.52 2.81 14.84
N LYS A 123 -15.56 3.56 14.48
CA LYS A 123 -16.51 4.13 15.46
C LYS A 123 -17.34 3.07 16.16
N ARG A 124 -17.72 2.00 15.45
CA ARG A 124 -18.52 0.90 16.00
C ARG A 124 -17.72 0.00 16.92
N ASN A 125 -16.50 -0.35 16.52
CA ASN A 125 -15.70 -1.40 17.15
C ASN A 125 -14.61 -0.84 18.09
N GLY A 126 -14.32 0.47 18.02
CA GLY A 126 -13.29 1.13 18.82
C GLY A 126 -11.86 0.92 18.30
N VAL A 127 -11.59 -0.20 17.61
CA VAL A 127 -10.35 -0.54 16.88
C VAL A 127 -10.69 -1.30 15.60
N LEU A 128 -9.79 -1.31 14.61
CA LEU A 128 -10.02 -1.95 13.30
C LEU A 128 -9.47 -3.38 13.19
N ASN A 129 -8.52 -3.76 14.04
CA ASN A 129 -7.82 -5.04 13.96
C ASN A 129 -8.47 -6.17 14.80
N LEU A 130 -9.59 -5.89 15.48
CA LEU A 130 -10.22 -6.84 16.43
C LEU A 130 -10.60 -8.18 15.80
N PHE A 131 -11.02 -8.16 14.53
CA PHE A 131 -11.46 -9.32 13.76
C PHE A 131 -10.50 -9.67 12.62
N SER A 132 -9.24 -9.26 12.72
CA SER A 132 -8.22 -9.60 11.73
C SER A 132 -7.97 -11.10 11.69
N GLU A 133 -8.04 -11.70 10.51
CA GLU A 133 -7.78 -13.14 10.29
C GLU A 133 -6.30 -13.53 10.47
N GLN A 134 -5.41 -12.55 10.65
CA GLN A 134 -3.96 -12.77 10.82
C GLN A 134 -3.62 -13.68 12.02
N GLY A 135 -4.47 -13.72 13.04
CA GLY A 135 -4.31 -14.65 14.16
C GLY A 135 -4.46 -16.12 13.76
N GLY A 136 -5.33 -16.43 12.79
CA GLY A 136 -5.52 -17.79 12.26
C GLY A 136 -4.38 -18.23 11.35
N GLU A 137 -3.87 -17.33 10.51
CA GLU A 137 -2.73 -17.63 9.62
C GLU A 137 -1.45 -17.96 10.38
N GLY A 138 -1.21 -17.28 11.52
CA GLY A 138 -0.10 -17.59 12.42
C GLY A 138 -0.17 -19.01 12.96
N GLN A 139 -1.37 -19.50 13.30
CA GLN A 139 -1.57 -20.88 13.78
C GLN A 139 -1.32 -21.93 12.70
N HIS A 140 -1.73 -21.67 11.45
CA HIS A 140 -1.45 -22.57 10.32
C HIS A 140 0.06 -22.77 10.05
N SER A 141 0.88 -21.75 10.33
CA SER A 141 2.33 -21.83 10.18
C SER A 141 3.00 -22.73 11.22
N LEU A 142 2.44 -22.79 12.43
CA LEU A 142 2.92 -23.67 13.51
C LEU A 142 2.61 -25.14 13.19
N ILE A 143 1.40 -25.43 12.70
CA ILE A 143 0.96 -26.78 12.33
C ILE A 143 1.84 -27.36 11.22
N LYS A 144 2.19 -26.57 10.20
CA LYS A 144 3.09 -26.99 9.11
C LYS A 144 4.54 -27.25 9.55
N LYS A 145 4.96 -26.75 10.71
CA LYS A 145 6.33 -26.92 11.22
C LYS A 145 6.48 -28.20 12.05
N GLU A 146 5.37 -28.78 12.50
CA GLU A 146 5.30 -30.03 13.25
C GLU A 146 4.97 -31.25 12.37
N SER A 147 4.67 -31.05 11.08
CA SER A 147 4.44 -32.12 10.08
C SER A 147 5.70 -32.41 9.28
#